data_AF-A0AA86L6F9-F1
#
_entry.id   AF-A0AA86L6F9-F1
#
_cell.length_a   1.000
_cell.length_b   1.000
_cell.length_c   1.000
_cell.angle_alpha   90.00
_cell.angle_beta   90.00
_cell.angle_gamma   90.00
#
_symmetry.space_group_name_H-M   'P 1'
#
loop_
_entity.id
_entity.type
_entity.pdbx_description
1 polymer ?
#
loop_
_entity_poly.entity_id
_entity_poly.type
_entity_poly.pdbx_seq_one_letter_code
_entity_poly.pdbx_strand_id
1 'polypeptide(L)'
;MLMQMDEMQARLDALVEALDGQDPGTIIAASEALATAVILFRNSTIPAGAEQRARLLITRTLGQLEAAAIRVNILKNWTRQRIDRNHAIRGMAAQGAALTY
;
A
#
# COMPACT_ATOMS: atom_id res chain seq x y z
N MET A 1 15.35 -0.62 18.22
CA MET A 1 14.86 0.40 17.27
C MET A 1 15.23 0.08 15.83
N LEU A 2 16.52 -0.13 15.52
CA LEU A 2 16.99 -0.52 14.17
C LEU A 2 16.24 -1.74 13.61
N MET A 3 16.11 -2.80 14.41
CA MET A 3 15.38 -4.01 14.01
C MET A 3 13.88 -3.75 13.71
N GLN A 4 13.22 -2.86 14.45
CA GLN A 4 11.82 -2.50 14.17
C GLN A 4 11.67 -1.65 12.89
N MET A 5 12.68 -0.85 12.54
CA MET A 5 12.67 -0.06 11.31
C MET A 5 12.95 -0.92 10.08
N ASP A 6 13.90 -1.86 10.17
CA ASP A 6 14.16 -2.84 9.11
C ASP A 6 12.92 -3.74 8.88
N GLU A 7 12.21 -4.08 9.96
CA GLU A 7 10.94 -4.81 9.87
C GLU A 7 9.87 -4.00 9.13
N MET A 8 9.70 -2.70 9.42
CA MET A 8 8.75 -1.85 8.67
C MET A 8 9.09 -1.78 7.19
N GLN A 9 10.37 -1.67 6.85
CA GLN A 9 10.86 -1.67 5.47
C GLN A 9 10.49 -2.98 4.77
N ALA A 10 10.77 -4.12 5.39
CA ALA A 10 10.42 -5.43 4.84
C ALA A 10 8.91 -5.60 4.63
N ARG A 11 8.08 -5.11 5.55
CA ARG A 11 6.61 -5.16 5.40
C ARG A 11 6.09 -4.25 4.28
N LEU A 12 6.72 -3.09 4.07
CA LEU A 12 6.40 -2.22 2.94
C LEU A 12 6.76 -2.88 1.60
N ASP A 13 7.94 -3.50 1.51
CA ASP A 13 8.36 -4.22 0.30
C ASP A 13 7.39 -5.38 -0.02
N ALA A 14 7.01 -6.17 0.99
CA ALA A 14 6.03 -7.24 0.83
C ALA A 14 4.64 -6.74 0.38
N LEU A 15 4.19 -5.58 0.86
CA LEU A 15 2.94 -4.97 0.41
C LEU A 15 3.02 -4.53 -1.06
N VAL A 16 4.16 -3.98 -1.48
CA VAL A 16 4.39 -3.60 -2.87
C VAL A 16 4.34 -4.83 -3.78
N GLU A 17 5.03 -5.91 -3.41
CA GLU A 17 4.98 -7.18 -4.17
C GLU A 17 3.56 -7.74 -4.24
N ALA A 18 2.79 -7.68 -3.15
CA ALA A 18 1.40 -8.12 -3.12
C ALA A 18 0.50 -7.28 -4.06
N LEU A 19 0.71 -5.96 -4.09
CA LEU A 19 -0.01 -5.06 -5.00
C LEU A 19 0.33 -5.35 -6.46
N ASP A 20 1.60 -5.61 -6.76
CA ASP A 20 2.06 -5.96 -8.11
C ASP A 20 1.55 -7.34 -8.55
N GLY A 21 1.40 -8.28 -7.61
CA GLY A 21 0.80 -9.61 -7.83
C GLY A 21 -0.73 -9.62 -7.92
N GLN A 22 -1.40 -8.54 -7.53
CA GLN A 22 -2.85 -8.32 -7.64
C GLN A 22 -3.73 -9.36 -6.93
N ASP A 23 -3.16 -10.13 -5.99
CA ASP A 23 -3.89 -11.12 -5.20
C ASP A 23 -4.54 -10.47 -3.97
N PRO A 24 -5.87 -10.43 -3.85
CA PRO A 24 -6.54 -9.75 -2.75
C PRO A 24 -6.19 -10.33 -1.37
N GLY A 25 -5.99 -11.65 -1.28
CA GLY A 25 -5.64 -12.30 -0.01
C GLY A 25 -4.26 -11.87 0.49
N THR A 26 -3.27 -11.88 -0.40
CA THR A 26 -1.90 -11.46 -0.10
C THR A 26 -1.83 -9.96 0.21
N ILE A 27 -2.61 -9.12 -0.49
CA ILE A 27 -2.69 -7.67 -0.21
C ILE A 27 -3.24 -7.42 1.20
N ILE A 28 -4.29 -8.13 1.61
CA ILE A 28 -4.86 -8.00 2.96
C ILE A 28 -3.83 -8.42 4.02
N ALA A 29 -3.23 -9.61 3.86
CA ALA A 29 -2.24 -10.12 4.81
C ALA A 29 -1.02 -9.19 4.94
N ALA A 30 -0.49 -8.68 3.82
CA ALA A 30 0.63 -7.74 3.83
C ALA A 30 0.26 -6.40 4.48
N SER A 31 -0.97 -5.92 4.26
CA SER A 31 -1.48 -4.69 4.88
C SER A 31 -1.60 -4.81 6.40
N GLU A 32 -2.16 -5.93 6.90
CA GLU A 32 -2.30 -6.20 8.33
C GLU A 32 -0.94 -6.35 9.02
N ALA A 33 -0.01 -7.06 8.36
CA ALA A 33 1.35 -7.21 8.83
C ALA A 33 2.08 -5.85 8.94
N LEU A 34 1.93 -4.99 7.92
CA LEU A 34 2.48 -3.63 7.95
C LEU A 34 1.87 -2.79 9.07
N ALA A 35 0.55 -2.85 9.26
CA ALA A 35 -0.12 -2.13 10.35
C ALA A 35 0.42 -2.53 11.72
N THR A 36 0.67 -3.82 11.94
CA THR A 36 1.27 -4.33 13.19
C THR A 36 2.70 -3.79 13.38
N ALA A 37 3.53 -3.83 12.34
CA ALA A 37 4.89 -3.29 12.40
C ALA A 37 4.91 -1.79 12.74
N VAL A 38 3.99 -1.01 12.15
CA VAL A 38 3.84 0.43 12.43
C VAL A 38 3.41 0.69 13.88
N ILE A 39 2.46 -0.09 14.42
CA ILE A 39 2.02 0.02 15.82
C ILE A 39 3.19 -0.24 16.78
N LEU A 40 3.98 -1.28 16.52
CA LEU A 40 5.15 -1.61 17.32
C LEU A 40 6.24 -0.53 17.22
N PHE A 41 6.45 0.01 16.03
CA PHE A 41 7.41 1.09 15.81
C PHE A 41 7.01 2.41 16.49
N ARG A 42 5.72 2.77 16.50
CA ARG A 42 5.18 3.98 17.15
C ARG A 42 5.62 4.11 18.61
N ASN A 43 5.79 2.98 19.30
CA ASN A 43 6.17 2.94 20.70
C ASN A 43 7.69 2.86 20.93
N SER A 44 8.49 2.91 19.86
CA SER A 44 9.95 2.83 19.94
C SER A 44 10.59 4.21 20.10
N THR A 45 11.55 4.31 21.02
CA THR A 45 12.33 5.54 21.23
C THR A 45 13.47 5.65 20.21
N ILE A 46 13.71 6.88 19.73
CA ILE A 46 14.88 7.19 18.89
C ILE A 46 16.10 7.30 19.81
N PRO A 47 17.12 6.43 19.68
CA PRO A 47 18.35 6.57 20.43
C PRO A 47 19.14 7.78 19.92
N ALA A 48 19.81 8.48 20.84
CA ALA A 48 20.65 9.62 20.51
C ALA A 48 21.78 9.21 19.54
N GLY A 49 22.04 10.03 18.52
CA GLY A 49 23.05 9.76 17.49
C GLY A 49 22.56 8.91 16.30
N ALA A 50 21.28 8.54 16.27
CA ALA A 50 20.66 7.83 15.15
C ALA A 50 19.89 8.76 14.19
N GLU A 51 19.95 10.09 14.36
CA GLU A 51 19.10 11.04 13.64
C GLU A 51 19.27 10.98 12.12
N GLN A 52 20.52 10.91 11.63
CA GLN A 52 20.83 10.84 10.20
C GLN A 52 20.21 9.60 9.54
N ARG A 53 20.28 8.46 10.25
CA ARG A 53 19.78 7.17 9.76
C ARG A 53 18.26 7.09 9.83
N ALA A 54 17.67 7.63 10.90
CA ALA A 54 16.22 7.80 11.00
C ALA A 54 15.68 8.66 9.86
N ARG A 55 16.35 9.78 9.53
CA ARG A 55 15.97 10.67 8.43
C ARG A 55 16.01 9.96 7.06
N LEU A 56 17.10 9.25 6.75
CA LEU A 56 17.21 8.48 5.51
C LEU A 56 16.09 7.43 5.37
N LEU A 57 15.80 6.70 6.44
CA LEU A 57 14.76 5.69 6.45
C LEU A 57 13.36 6.27 6.34
N ILE A 58 13.07 7.40 7.02
CA ILE A 58 11.80 8.13 6.87
C ILE A 58 11.59 8.59 5.41
N THR A 59 12.62 9.15 4.78
CA THR A 59 12.53 9.55 3.37
C THR A 59 12.22 8.35 2.47
N ARG A 60 12.87 7.21 2.72
CA ARG A 60 12.64 5.97 1.95
C ARG A 60 11.23 5.42 2.15
N THR A 61 10.74 5.37 3.38
CA THR A 61 9.38 4.86 3.68
C THR A 61 8.30 5.77 3.10
N LEU A 62 8.47 7.10 3.14
CA LEU A 62 7.55 8.03 2.49
C LEU A 62 7.49 7.81 0.97
N GLY A 63 8.64 7.61 0.31
CA GLY A 63 8.67 7.30 -1.12
C GLY A 63 7.99 5.97 -1.46
N GLN A 64 8.16 4.94 -0.62
CA GLN A 64 7.50 3.65 -0.80
C GLN A 64 5.98 3.74 -0.59
N LEU A 65 5.52 4.54 0.37
CA LEU A 65 4.09 4.78 0.60
C LEU A 65 3.43 5.49 -0.58
N GLU A 66 4.11 6.50 -1.15
CA GLU A 66 3.63 7.17 -2.36
C GLU A 66 3.52 6.19 -3.53
N ALA A 67 4.54 5.34 -3.72
CA ALA A 67 4.53 4.32 -4.76
C ALA A 67 3.43 3.26 -4.56
N ALA A 68 3.12 2.88 -3.32
CA ALA A 68 2.02 1.98 -2.99
C ALA A 68 0.65 2.65 -3.25
N ALA A 69 0.49 3.92 -2.90
CA ALA A 69 -0.74 4.67 -3.17
C ALA A 69 -1.05 4.77 -4.67
N ILE A 70 -0.02 5.02 -5.50
CA ILE A 70 -0.15 5.02 -6.97
C ILE A 70 -0.62 3.65 -7.47
N ARG A 71 -0.01 2.55 -7.01
CA ARG A 71 -0.41 1.18 -7.39
C ARG A 71 -1.87 0.89 -7.04
N VAL A 72 -2.30 1.23 -5.83
CA VAL A 72 -3.70 1.06 -5.41
C VAL A 72 -4.64 1.83 -6.34
N ASN A 73 -4.30 3.06 -6.73
CA ASN A 73 -5.11 3.84 -7.67
C ASN A 73 -5.19 3.20 -9.05
N ILE A 74 -4.08 2.64 -9.56
CA ILE A 74 -4.05 1.90 -10.82
C ILE A 74 -4.96 0.66 -10.75
N LEU A 75 -4.85 -0.15 -9.69
CA LEU A 75 -5.68 -1.34 -9.50
C LEU A 75 -7.17 -1.00 -9.42
N LYS A 76 -7.53 0.08 -8.70
CA LYS A 76 -8.91 0.57 -8.65
C LYS A 76 -9.42 0.97 -10.04
N ASN A 77 -8.64 1.73 -10.80
CA ASN A 77 -9.01 2.15 -12.14
C ASN A 77 -9.19 0.95 -13.08
N TRP A 78 -8.25 0.00 -13.03
CA TRP A 78 -8.33 -1.20 -13.86
C TRP A 78 -9.54 -2.07 -13.51
N THR A 79 -9.85 -2.21 -12.22
CA THR A 79 -11.06 -2.91 -11.77
C THR A 79 -12.33 -2.24 -12.30
N ARG A 80 -12.40 -0.89 -12.24
CA ARG A 80 -13.51 -0.12 -12.80
C ARG A 80 -13.66 -0.34 -14.30
N GLN A 81 -12.58 -0.21 -15.07
CA GLN A 81 -12.58 -0.46 -16.52
C GLN A 81 -13.04 -1.88 -16.86
N ARG A 82 -12.65 -2.88 -16.06
CA ARG A 82 -13.05 -4.27 -16.27
C ARG A 82 -14.56 -4.47 -16.02
N ILE A 83 -15.10 -3.82 -14.99
CA ILE A 83 -16.55 -3.80 -14.71
C ILE A 83 -17.30 -3.13 -15.85
N ASP A 84 -16.87 -1.94 -16.27
CA ASP A 84 -17.51 -1.17 -17.35
C ASP A 84 -17.52 -1.96 -18.67
N ARG A 85 -16.39 -2.62 -18.99
CA ARG A 85 -16.28 -3.48 -20.18
C ARG A 85 -17.23 -4.68 -20.11
N ASN A 86 -17.37 -5.30 -18.94
CA ASN A 86 -18.33 -6.40 -18.74
C ASN A 86 -19.79 -5.92 -18.89
N HIS A 87 -20.11 -4.71 -18.42
CA HIS A 87 -21.44 -4.11 -18.63
C HIS A 87 -21.73 -3.85 -20.11
N ALA A 88 -20.75 -3.27 -20.84
CA ALA A 88 -20.87 -3.02 -22.27
C ALA A 88 -21.10 -4.32 -23.07
N ILE A 89 -20.35 -5.40 -22.76
CA ILE A 89 -20.52 -6.72 -23.41
C ILE A 89 -21.92 -7.30 -23.13
N ARG A 90 -22.46 -7.08 -21.93
CA ARG A 90 -23.80 -7.56 -21.55
C ARG A 90 -24.94 -6.72 -22.15
N GLY A 91 -24.65 -5.74 -23.01
CA GLY A 91 -25.64 -4.83 -23.58
C GLY A 91 -26.25 -3.86 -22.56
N MET A 92 -25.73 -3.84 -21.33
CA MET A 92 -26.06 -2.85 -20.32
C MET A 92 -25.14 -1.64 -20.54
N ALA A 93 -25.43 -0.84 -21.57
CA ALA A 93 -24.76 0.46 -21.72
C ALA A 93 -24.96 1.25 -20.42
N ALA A 94 -23.87 1.81 -19.88
CA ALA A 94 -23.83 2.48 -18.59
C ALA A 94 -24.95 3.52 -18.49
N GLN A 95 -25.99 3.23 -17.70
CA GLN A 95 -26.82 4.27 -17.13
C GLN A 95 -25.95 4.99 -16.11
N GLY A 96 -25.37 6.10 -16.54
CA GLY A 96 -24.47 6.89 -15.72
C GLY A 96 -25.15 7.43 -14.48
N ALA A 97 -24.51 7.24 -13.33
CA ALA A 97 -24.17 8.32 -12.39
C ALA A 97 -23.13 7.75 -11.41
N ALA A 98 -22.08 8.54 -11.20
CA ALA A 98 -20.94 8.20 -10.38
C ALA A 98 -21.35 7.88 -8.93
N LEU A 99 -20.89 6.74 -8.41
CA LEU A 99 -20.74 6.59 -6.97
C LEU A 99 -19.46 7.33 -6.56
N THR A 100 -19.65 8.57 -6.14
CA THR A 100 -18.68 9.37 -5.39
C THR A 100 -18.62 8.81 -3.96
N TYR A 101 -17.45 8.36 -3.53
CA TYR A 101 -17.07 8.20 -2.12
C TYR A 101 -15.77 8.96 -1.91
#